data_AF-A0A8J2ND44-F1
#
_entry.id   AF-A0A8J2ND44-F1
#
_cell.length_a   1.000
_cell.length_b   1.000
_cell.length_c   1.000
_cell.angle_alpha   90.00
_cell.angle_beta   90.00
_cell.angle_gamma   90.00
#
_symmetry.space_group_name_H-M   'P 1'
#
loop_
_entity.id
_entity.type
_entity.pdbx_description
1 polymer ?
#
loop_
_entity_poly.entity_id
_entity_poly.type
_entity_poly.pdbx_seq_one_letter_code
_entity_poly.pdbx_strand_id
1 'polypeptide(L)'
;MSSKSWYALKSKAVHTRYGLTKNIQVLLQGLESFHVGIIDARELGSMVRLSPKRRESVAATIAKCARMINKEPQESKTCVDIIEMCTEILEVADRPPPIEGFPFMRLPAEIREHIVDLMVDAVYKGKAIKPGTRKVSCNCPKIEREYEPYQSPQMKALPSILGPALNHEFFRIFFRKKTVRFRCCCELLHHLDHNPLLVQNVRDIKVHWCGPMSADSFKKLAECDKLEALTISISKSTLAHLSPRSNLMKTFFPLTYRHVRVTDVLGLDELLQIRGLKEVRVVHAQTKSTNLTVEMDRANLSELLADQLKKDKGYDPLDDF
;
A
#
# COMPACT_ATOMS: atom_id res chain seq x y z
N MET A 1 -37.77 33.78 -13.92
CA MET A 1 -36.71 33.91 -12.90
C MET A 1 -37.28 33.36 -11.59
N SER A 2 -36.67 32.30 -11.03
CA SER A 2 -37.17 31.66 -9.80
C SER A 2 -37.09 32.64 -8.63
N SER A 3 -38.20 32.85 -7.92
CA SER A 3 -38.30 33.73 -6.75
C SER A 3 -37.59 33.19 -5.49
N LYS A 4 -36.89 32.05 -5.61
CA LYS A 4 -36.28 31.28 -4.53
C LYS A 4 -34.76 31.46 -4.58
N SER A 5 -34.24 32.48 -3.90
CA SER A 5 -32.80 32.77 -3.86
C SER A 5 -32.30 32.77 -2.42
N TRP A 6 -31.18 32.10 -2.19
CA TRP A 6 -30.52 32.12 -0.88
C TRP A 6 -30.03 33.52 -0.52
N TYR A 7 -29.54 34.30 -1.49
CA TYR A 7 -29.22 35.72 -1.29
C TYR A 7 -30.42 36.51 -0.74
N ALA A 8 -31.63 36.29 -1.27
CA ALA A 8 -32.84 36.96 -0.80
C ALA A 8 -33.26 36.52 0.64
N LEU A 9 -33.04 35.26 1.00
CA LEU A 9 -33.26 34.78 2.38
C LEU A 9 -32.20 35.33 3.35
N LYS A 10 -30.96 35.46 2.89
CA LYS A 10 -29.85 36.00 3.68
C LYS A 10 -30.02 37.50 3.95
N SER A 11 -30.42 38.28 2.95
CA SER A 11 -30.67 39.73 3.10
C SER A 11 -31.81 40.05 4.07
N LYS A 12 -32.82 39.18 4.15
CA LYS A 12 -33.90 39.24 5.13
C LYS A 12 -33.56 38.65 6.51
N ALA A 13 -32.29 38.28 6.73
CA ALA A 13 -31.80 37.66 7.96
C ALA A 13 -32.55 36.37 8.39
N VAL A 14 -33.16 35.65 7.44
CA VAL A 14 -33.96 34.44 7.69
C VAL A 14 -33.11 33.36 8.36
N HIS A 15 -31.86 33.19 7.93
CA HIS A 15 -30.93 32.22 8.50
C HIS A 15 -30.74 32.37 10.03
N THR A 16 -30.69 33.59 10.53
CA THR A 16 -30.57 33.89 11.96
C THR A 16 -31.91 33.75 12.66
N ARG A 17 -32.97 34.34 12.10
CA ARG A 17 -34.33 34.33 12.67
C ARG A 17 -34.88 32.92 12.82
N TYR A 18 -34.56 32.05 11.87
CA TYR A 18 -34.96 30.64 11.83
C TYR A 18 -33.90 29.71 12.43
N GLY A 19 -32.78 30.22 12.94
CA GLY A 19 -31.70 29.41 13.52
C GLY A 19 -31.25 28.26 12.60
N LEU A 20 -31.03 28.56 11.32
CA LEU A 20 -30.56 27.60 10.33
C LEU A 20 -29.12 27.20 10.62
N THR A 21 -28.83 25.89 10.65
CA THR A 21 -27.48 25.39 10.94
C THR A 21 -26.49 25.76 9.83
N LYS A 22 -25.18 25.82 10.14
CA LYS A 22 -24.15 26.07 9.11
C LYS A 22 -24.21 25.07 7.95
N ASN A 23 -24.58 23.81 8.24
CA ASN A 23 -24.72 22.77 7.22
C ASN A 23 -25.79 23.12 6.18
N ILE A 24 -26.97 23.57 6.61
CA ILE A 24 -28.04 23.92 5.66
C ILE A 24 -27.73 25.23 4.93
N GLN A 25 -27.10 26.21 5.58
CA GLN A 25 -26.66 27.44 4.93
C GLN A 25 -25.70 27.17 3.77
N VAL A 26 -24.73 26.26 3.97
CA VAL A 26 -23.80 25.82 2.93
C VAL A 26 -24.52 25.12 1.78
N LEU A 27 -25.54 24.30 2.06
CA LEU A 27 -26.33 23.63 1.03
C LEU A 27 -27.21 24.59 0.23
N LEU A 28 -27.86 25.57 0.88
CA LEU A 28 -28.67 26.59 0.21
C LEU A 28 -27.81 27.51 -0.66
N GLN A 29 -26.60 27.84 -0.20
CA GLN A 29 -25.60 28.52 -1.03
C GLN A 29 -25.15 27.65 -2.21
N GLY A 30 -24.94 26.36 -2.00
CA GLY A 30 -24.64 25.41 -3.07
C GLY A 30 -25.75 25.34 -4.12
N LEU A 31 -27.02 25.35 -3.70
CA LEU A 31 -28.16 25.38 -4.62
C LEU A 31 -28.17 26.65 -5.50
N GLU A 32 -27.86 27.81 -4.91
CA GLU A 32 -27.74 29.06 -5.67
C GLU A 32 -26.58 29.00 -6.68
N SER A 33 -25.43 28.46 -6.28
CA SER A 33 -24.31 28.21 -7.20
C SER A 33 -24.69 27.25 -8.34
N PHE A 34 -25.55 26.25 -8.06
CA PHE A 34 -26.06 25.32 -9.06
C PHE A 34 -27.00 26.01 -10.05
N HIS A 35 -27.91 26.87 -9.59
CA HIS A 35 -28.80 27.65 -10.45
C HIS A 35 -28.06 28.62 -11.37
N VAL A 36 -26.93 29.17 -10.91
CA VAL A 36 -26.06 30.06 -11.70
C VAL A 36 -25.09 29.28 -12.61
N GLY A 37 -25.03 27.95 -12.49
CA GLY A 37 -24.16 27.09 -13.29
C GLY A 37 -22.69 27.09 -12.86
N ILE A 38 -22.38 27.57 -11.65
CA ILE A 38 -21.03 27.56 -11.08
C ILE A 38 -20.63 26.13 -10.69
N ILE A 39 -21.58 25.38 -10.12
CA ILE A 39 -21.41 23.97 -9.78
C ILE A 39 -22.42 23.14 -10.54
N ASP A 40 -22.09 21.88 -10.82
CA ASP A 40 -23.00 20.95 -11.48
C ASP A 40 -23.88 20.17 -10.48
N ALA A 41 -24.84 19.40 -11.01
CA ALA A 41 -25.72 18.57 -10.20
C ALA A 41 -24.95 17.49 -9.39
N ARG A 42 -23.78 17.06 -9.89
CA ARG A 42 -22.95 16.05 -9.24
C ARG A 42 -22.32 16.60 -7.97
N GLU A 43 -21.72 17.78 -8.04
CA GLU A 43 -21.10 18.49 -6.91
C GLU A 43 -22.14 18.78 -5.83
N LEU A 44 -23.28 19.39 -6.18
CA LEU A 44 -24.36 19.66 -5.23
C LEU A 44 -24.87 18.37 -4.58
N GLY A 45 -25.14 17.32 -5.38
CA GLY A 45 -25.58 16.03 -4.85
C GLY A 45 -24.53 15.35 -3.95
N SER A 46 -23.24 15.50 -4.26
CA SER A 46 -22.14 14.94 -3.47
C SER A 46 -22.06 15.57 -2.07
N MET A 47 -22.37 16.86 -1.96
CA MET A 47 -22.37 17.57 -0.67
C MET A 47 -23.35 16.95 0.32
N VAL A 48 -24.45 16.36 -0.16
CA VAL A 48 -25.45 15.65 0.65
C VAL A 48 -25.09 14.17 0.83
N ARG A 49 -24.77 13.46 -0.27
CA ARG A 49 -24.50 12.01 -0.24
C ARG A 49 -23.30 11.62 0.62
N LEU A 50 -22.23 12.42 0.59
CA LEU A 50 -20.98 12.12 1.30
C LEU A 50 -20.99 12.52 2.78
N SER A 51 -22.04 13.20 3.25
CA SER A 51 -22.10 13.72 4.61
C SER A 51 -23.47 13.46 5.25
N PRO A 52 -23.60 12.40 6.07
CA PRO A 52 -24.84 12.06 6.76
C PRO A 52 -25.42 13.24 7.56
N LYS A 53 -24.56 14.01 8.25
CA LYS A 53 -24.94 15.21 9.01
C LYS A 53 -25.62 16.29 8.16
N ARG A 54 -25.26 16.40 6.88
CA ARG A 54 -25.85 17.37 5.95
C ARG A 54 -27.23 16.90 5.49
N ARG A 55 -27.39 15.61 5.18
CA ARG A 55 -28.69 15.00 4.86
C ARG A 55 -29.67 15.10 6.04
N GLU A 56 -29.22 14.82 7.26
CA GLU A 56 -30.00 15.04 8.49
C GLU A 56 -30.40 16.51 8.67
N SER A 57 -29.49 17.45 8.39
CA SER A 57 -29.77 18.88 8.51
C SER A 57 -30.88 19.34 7.54
N VAL A 58 -30.96 18.75 6.35
CA VAL A 58 -32.05 19.03 5.39
C VAL A 58 -33.39 18.54 5.94
N ALA A 59 -33.47 17.28 6.35
CA ALA A 59 -34.70 16.70 6.92
C ALA A 59 -35.17 17.46 8.18
N ALA A 60 -34.23 17.81 9.07
CA ALA A 60 -34.51 18.59 10.27
C ALA A 60 -35.03 20.01 9.94
N THR A 61 -34.51 20.64 8.88
CA THR A 61 -34.95 21.96 8.44
C THR A 61 -36.35 21.92 7.83
N ILE A 62 -36.65 20.91 7.00
CA ILE A 62 -38.01 20.70 6.46
C ILE A 62 -39.01 20.51 7.61
N ALA A 63 -38.71 19.63 8.56
CA ALA A 63 -39.57 19.39 9.72
C ALA A 63 -39.74 20.65 10.59
N LYS A 64 -38.70 21.48 10.72
CA LYS A 64 -38.77 22.76 11.44
C LYS A 64 -39.70 23.75 10.72
N CYS A 65 -39.54 23.93 9.42
CA CYS A 65 -40.37 24.83 8.63
C CYS A 65 -41.83 24.38 8.62
N ALA A 66 -42.09 23.07 8.49
CA ALA A 66 -43.45 22.51 8.56
C ALA A 66 -44.13 22.80 9.92
N ARG A 67 -43.39 22.69 11.04
CA ARG A 67 -43.92 23.06 12.36
C ARG A 67 -44.17 24.56 12.52
N MET A 68 -43.35 25.42 11.89
CA MET A 68 -43.52 26.87 11.95
C MET A 68 -44.74 27.34 11.17
N ILE A 69 -45.04 26.74 10.01
CA ILE A 69 -46.26 27.05 9.22
C ILE A 69 -47.53 26.92 10.07
N ASN A 70 -47.61 25.88 10.91
CA ASN A 70 -48.77 25.65 11.77
C ASN A 70 -48.87 26.63 12.96
N LYS A 71 -47.75 27.22 13.40
CA LYS A 71 -47.71 28.13 14.56
C LYS A 71 -47.81 29.59 14.17
N GLU A 72 -47.22 29.97 13.03
CA GLU A 72 -47.05 31.34 12.59
C GLU A 72 -47.44 31.45 11.10
N PRO A 73 -48.75 31.58 10.78
CA PRO A 73 -49.23 31.59 9.40
C PRO A 73 -48.63 32.71 8.54
N GLN A 74 -48.21 33.81 9.17
CA GLN A 74 -47.55 34.96 8.53
C GLN A 74 -46.22 34.58 7.87
N GLU A 75 -45.53 33.57 8.41
CA GLU A 75 -44.22 33.09 7.95
C GLU A 75 -44.34 31.92 6.97
N SER A 76 -45.56 31.54 6.59
CA SER A 76 -45.84 30.37 5.76
C SER A 76 -45.11 30.43 4.43
N LYS A 77 -45.11 31.59 3.77
CA LYS A 77 -44.44 31.78 2.47
C LYS A 77 -42.94 31.50 2.55
N THR A 78 -42.25 32.08 3.52
CA THR A 78 -40.80 31.87 3.74
C THR A 78 -40.49 30.40 4.06
N CYS A 79 -41.34 29.75 4.87
CA CYS A 79 -41.17 28.33 5.22
C CYS A 79 -41.33 27.44 3.99
N VAL A 80 -42.31 27.72 3.12
CA VAL A 80 -42.52 27.00 1.87
C VAL A 80 -41.31 27.17 0.95
N ASP A 81 -40.80 28.39 0.78
CA ASP A 81 -39.60 28.64 -0.04
C ASP A 81 -38.40 27.80 0.44
N ILE A 82 -38.15 27.74 1.76
CA ILE A 82 -37.05 26.93 2.34
C ILE A 82 -37.29 25.44 2.11
N ILE A 83 -38.53 24.95 2.31
CA ILE A 83 -38.87 23.54 2.09
C ILE A 83 -38.62 23.17 0.63
N GLU A 84 -39.06 23.99 -0.31
CA GLU A 84 -38.88 23.75 -1.73
C GLU A 84 -37.40 23.74 -2.14
N MET A 85 -36.58 24.66 -1.61
CA MET A 85 -35.13 24.63 -1.82
C MET A 85 -34.50 23.35 -1.23
N CYS A 86 -34.94 22.93 -0.04
CA CYS A 86 -34.47 21.70 0.59
C CYS A 86 -34.85 20.44 -0.21
N THR A 87 -36.07 20.39 -0.75
CA THR A 87 -36.52 19.27 -1.58
C THR A 87 -35.78 19.23 -2.91
N GLU A 88 -35.51 20.38 -3.52
CA GLU A 88 -34.71 20.45 -4.76
C GLU A 88 -33.28 19.92 -4.53
N ILE A 89 -32.65 20.28 -3.40
CA ILE A 89 -31.35 19.72 -3.00
C ILE A 89 -31.43 18.19 -2.87
N LEU A 90 -32.50 17.66 -2.27
CA LEU A 90 -32.69 16.21 -2.13
C LEU A 90 -32.92 15.54 -3.49
N GLU A 91 -33.70 16.14 -4.38
CA GLU A 91 -33.93 15.61 -5.73
C GLU A 91 -32.62 15.51 -6.51
N VAL A 92 -31.76 16.53 -6.44
CA VAL A 92 -30.43 16.49 -7.07
C VAL A 92 -29.53 15.44 -6.41
N ALA A 93 -29.63 15.27 -5.09
CA ALA A 93 -28.84 14.28 -4.35
C ALA A 93 -29.31 12.83 -4.56
N ASP A 94 -30.60 12.62 -4.76
CA ASP A 94 -31.21 11.29 -4.92
C ASP A 94 -31.19 10.82 -6.38
N ARG A 95 -30.95 11.73 -7.35
CA ARG A 95 -30.58 11.32 -8.71
C ARG A 95 -29.28 10.50 -8.66
N PRO A 96 -29.28 9.28 -9.23
CA PRO A 96 -28.05 8.52 -9.34
C PRO A 96 -27.05 9.34 -10.15
N PRO A 97 -25.81 9.54 -9.66
CA PRO A 97 -24.82 10.27 -10.42
C PRO A 97 -24.65 9.59 -11.79
N PRO A 98 -24.50 10.35 -12.89
CA PRO A 98 -24.08 9.77 -14.16
C PRO A 98 -22.86 8.90 -13.89
N ILE A 99 -22.85 7.66 -14.39
CA ILE A 99 -21.78 6.65 -14.18
C ILE A 99 -20.49 7.06 -14.93
N GLU A 100 -20.34 8.33 -15.30
CA GLU A 100 -19.06 8.91 -15.68
C GLU A 100 -18.24 9.09 -14.40
N GLY A 101 -17.66 7.98 -13.95
CA GLY A 101 -16.60 7.96 -12.97
C GLY A 101 -15.49 8.94 -13.37
N PHE A 102 -14.69 9.36 -12.39
CA PHE A 102 -13.54 10.21 -12.67
C PHE A 102 -12.71 9.57 -13.81
N PRO A 103 -12.45 10.26 -14.93
CA PRO A 103 -11.84 9.67 -16.11
C PRO A 103 -10.33 9.52 -15.90
N PHE A 104 -9.95 8.68 -14.93
CA PHE A 104 -8.57 8.48 -14.48
C PHE A 104 -7.64 8.19 -15.65
N MET A 105 -8.08 7.35 -16.59
CA MET A 105 -7.30 6.97 -17.78
C MET A 105 -7.09 8.10 -18.80
N ARG A 106 -7.86 9.20 -18.71
CA ARG A 106 -7.65 10.40 -19.56
C ARG A 106 -6.59 11.34 -19.00
N LEU A 107 -6.18 11.17 -17.74
CA LEU A 107 -5.10 11.97 -17.17
C LEU A 107 -3.75 11.59 -17.81
N PRO A 108 -2.79 12.53 -17.91
CA PRO A 108 -1.40 12.22 -18.23
C PRO A 108 -0.81 11.17 -17.28
N ALA A 109 0.12 10.36 -17.79
CA ALA A 109 0.70 9.24 -17.05
C ALA A 109 1.40 9.70 -15.76
N GLU A 110 1.99 10.89 -15.77
CA GLU A 110 2.69 11.49 -14.64
C GLU A 110 1.73 11.78 -13.49
N ILE A 111 0.53 12.30 -13.81
CA ILE A 111 -0.51 12.59 -12.81
C ILE A 111 -1.07 11.28 -12.25
N ARG A 112 -1.32 10.28 -13.11
CA ARG A 112 -1.78 8.96 -12.68
C ARG A 112 -0.78 8.29 -11.76
N GLU A 113 0.51 8.32 -12.11
CA GLU A 113 1.59 7.78 -11.28
C GLU A 113 1.61 8.46 -9.91
N HIS A 114 1.49 9.79 -9.86
CA HIS A 114 1.44 10.53 -8.60
C HIS A 114 0.21 10.16 -7.75
N ILE A 115 -0.97 10.01 -8.35
CA ILE A 115 -2.18 9.59 -7.64
C ILE A 115 -2.00 8.17 -7.08
N VAL A 116 -1.50 7.23 -7.87
CA VAL A 116 -1.25 5.85 -7.41
C VAL A 116 -0.22 5.85 -6.28
N ASP A 117 0.83 6.66 -6.38
CA ASP A 117 1.85 6.82 -5.37
C ASP A 117 1.28 7.27 -4.01
N LEU A 118 0.37 8.26 -4.04
CA LEU A 118 -0.37 8.73 -2.87
C LEU A 118 -1.31 7.66 -2.31
N MET A 119 -2.02 6.93 -3.17
CA MET A 119 -2.91 5.83 -2.74
C MET A 119 -2.13 4.71 -2.05
N VAL A 120 -0.96 4.34 -2.59
CA VAL A 120 -0.09 3.35 -1.98
C VAL A 120 0.39 3.80 -0.60
N ASP A 121 0.78 5.06 -0.42
CA ASP A 121 1.20 5.57 0.90
C ASP A 121 0.07 5.66 1.91
N ALA A 122 -1.12 6.06 1.46
CA ALA A 122 -2.29 6.14 2.32
C ALA A 122 -2.65 4.76 2.92
N VAL A 123 -2.53 3.70 2.12
CA VAL A 123 -2.87 2.32 2.52
C VAL A 123 -1.70 1.61 3.20
N TYR A 124 -0.48 1.79 2.69
CA TYR A 124 0.75 1.15 3.16
C TYR A 124 1.65 2.19 3.83
N LYS A 125 1.37 2.51 5.10
CA LYS A 125 2.16 3.50 5.86
C LYS A 125 3.63 3.08 6.04
N GLY A 126 3.90 1.78 6.14
CA GLY A 126 5.25 1.23 6.23
C GLY A 126 5.92 1.05 4.87
N LYS A 127 7.26 1.04 4.86
CA LYS A 127 8.05 0.64 3.68
C LYS A 127 8.06 -0.87 3.47
N ALA A 128 8.10 -1.65 4.55
CA ALA A 128 8.11 -3.10 4.46
C ALA A 128 6.70 -3.66 4.28
N ILE A 129 6.55 -4.61 3.36
CA ILE A 129 5.32 -5.36 3.12
C ILE A 129 5.60 -6.84 3.25
N LYS A 130 4.65 -7.58 3.81
CA LYS A 130 4.66 -9.05 3.81
C LYS A 130 3.73 -9.54 2.69
N PRO A 131 4.16 -10.52 1.87
CA PRO A 131 3.28 -11.17 0.90
C PRO A 131 2.02 -11.75 1.55
N GLY A 132 0.94 -11.87 0.76
CA GLY A 132 -0.36 -12.35 1.23
C GLY A 132 -0.38 -13.83 1.66
N THR A 133 -1.37 -14.16 2.49
CA THR A 133 -1.67 -15.34 3.33
C THR A 133 -1.59 -16.78 2.76
N ARG A 134 -0.97 -17.07 1.62
CA ARG A 134 -0.77 -18.50 1.28
C ARG A 134 0.38 -19.04 2.14
N LYS A 135 0.02 -19.80 3.19
CA LYS A 135 0.99 -20.44 4.09
C LYS A 135 1.83 -21.41 3.26
N VAL A 136 3.08 -21.05 3.00
CA VAL A 136 4.08 -22.00 2.52
C VAL A 136 4.32 -23.02 3.63
N SER A 137 4.09 -24.29 3.34
CA SER A 137 4.30 -25.40 4.27
C SER A 137 5.80 -25.68 4.40
N CYS A 138 6.49 -24.91 5.24
CA CYS A 138 7.88 -25.16 5.59
C CYS A 138 8.06 -25.11 7.12
N ASN A 139 9.03 -25.88 7.62
CA ASN A 139 9.38 -25.94 9.04
C ASN A 139 10.44 -24.88 9.43
N CYS A 140 10.58 -23.83 8.62
CA CYS A 140 11.55 -22.78 8.90
C CYS A 140 11.17 -22.00 10.17
N PRO A 141 12.16 -21.56 10.95
CA PRO A 141 11.91 -20.88 12.21
C PRO A 141 11.27 -19.51 12.01
N LYS A 142 10.32 -19.18 12.88
CA LYS A 142 9.60 -17.91 12.88
C LYS A 142 10.27 -16.95 13.86
N ILE A 143 11.39 -16.35 13.46
CA ILE A 143 12.22 -15.53 14.35
C ILE A 143 11.62 -14.13 14.55
N GLU A 144 10.97 -13.59 13.52
CA GLU A 144 10.29 -12.32 13.63
C GLU A 144 8.99 -12.48 14.40
N ARG A 145 8.86 -11.68 15.47
CA ARG A 145 7.61 -11.59 16.20
C ARG A 145 6.52 -11.16 15.21
N GLU A 146 5.47 -11.99 15.10
CA GLU A 146 4.29 -11.78 14.25
C GLU A 146 3.41 -10.58 14.74
N TYR A 147 3.99 -9.54 15.33
CA TYR A 147 3.25 -8.44 16.00
C TYR A 147 2.55 -7.47 15.05
N GLU A 148 2.82 -7.53 13.74
CA GLU A 148 2.02 -6.79 12.77
C GLU A 148 1.02 -7.75 12.11
N PRO A 149 -0.30 -7.55 12.36
CA PRO A 149 -1.31 -8.38 11.73
C PRO A 149 -1.20 -8.31 10.22
N TYR A 150 -1.59 -9.42 9.60
CA TYR A 150 -1.83 -9.59 8.18
C TYR A 150 -2.45 -8.34 7.56
N GLN A 151 -1.92 -7.97 6.38
CA GLN A 151 -2.43 -6.94 5.47
C GLN A 151 -3.89 -6.54 5.78
N SER A 152 -4.11 -5.26 6.10
CA SER A 152 -5.45 -4.74 6.36
C SER A 152 -6.39 -5.04 5.18
N PRO A 153 -7.73 -5.05 5.37
CA PRO A 153 -8.67 -5.21 4.26
C PRO A 153 -8.39 -4.26 3.10
N GLN A 154 -7.97 -3.03 3.41
CA GLN A 154 -7.58 -2.00 2.44
C GLN A 154 -6.30 -2.38 1.69
N MET A 155 -5.28 -2.91 2.39
CA MET A 155 -4.06 -3.42 1.78
C MET A 155 -4.34 -4.57 0.81
N LYS A 156 -5.28 -5.46 1.13
CA LYS A 156 -5.70 -6.54 0.21
C LYS A 156 -6.53 -6.04 -0.95
N ALA A 157 -7.42 -5.09 -0.70
CA ALA A 157 -8.30 -4.51 -1.71
C ALA A 157 -7.53 -3.70 -2.75
N LEU A 158 -6.53 -2.90 -2.35
CA LEU A 158 -5.85 -1.98 -3.28
C LEU A 158 -5.21 -2.69 -4.49
N PRO A 159 -4.36 -3.73 -4.34
CA PRO A 159 -3.84 -4.49 -5.47
C PRO A 159 -4.92 -5.27 -6.22
N SER A 160 -6.01 -5.67 -5.56
CA SER A 160 -7.10 -6.43 -6.18
C SER A 160 -7.98 -5.56 -7.08
N ILE A 161 -8.12 -4.27 -6.75
CA ILE A 161 -8.91 -3.29 -7.50
C ILE A 161 -8.06 -2.64 -8.59
N LEU A 162 -6.87 -2.15 -8.23
CA LEU A 162 -6.01 -1.41 -9.16
C LEU A 162 -5.12 -2.32 -10.01
N GLY A 163 -4.80 -3.53 -9.53
CA GLY A 163 -3.97 -4.48 -10.28
C GLY A 163 -4.60 -4.85 -11.63
N PRO A 164 -5.88 -5.26 -11.70
CA PRO A 164 -6.52 -5.53 -12.99
C PRO A 164 -6.69 -4.28 -13.87
N ALA A 165 -6.95 -3.12 -13.26
CA ALA A 165 -7.27 -1.89 -14.00
C ALA A 165 -6.03 -1.18 -14.58
N LEU A 166 -4.92 -1.16 -13.82
CA LEU A 166 -3.69 -0.42 -14.15
C LEU A 166 -2.49 -1.33 -14.40
N ASN A 167 -2.58 -2.60 -13.98
CA ASN A 167 -1.59 -3.66 -14.17
C ASN A 167 -0.14 -3.18 -13.95
N HIS A 168 0.64 -3.10 -15.03
CA HIS A 168 2.05 -2.73 -15.00
C HIS A 168 2.31 -1.37 -14.34
N GLU A 169 1.42 -0.38 -14.53
CA GLU A 169 1.58 0.96 -13.94
C GLU A 169 1.51 0.87 -12.41
N PHE A 170 0.49 0.18 -11.88
CA PHE A 170 0.33 -0.02 -10.44
C PHE A 170 1.48 -0.81 -9.83
N PHE A 171 1.80 -2.00 -10.38
CA PHE A 171 2.82 -2.86 -9.79
C PHE A 171 4.22 -2.25 -9.88
N ARG A 172 4.54 -1.50 -10.94
CA ARG A 172 5.79 -0.75 -11.05
C ARG A 172 5.94 0.26 -9.91
N ILE A 173 4.90 1.06 -9.65
CA ILE A 173 4.92 2.09 -8.59
C ILE A 173 4.97 1.44 -7.21
N PHE A 174 4.13 0.43 -7.00
CA PHE A 174 4.03 -0.29 -5.73
C PHE A 174 5.38 -0.92 -5.32
N PHE A 175 6.01 -1.70 -6.20
CA PHE A 175 7.26 -2.37 -5.90
C PHE A 175 8.50 -1.45 -5.94
N ARG A 176 8.42 -0.27 -6.57
CA ARG A 176 9.45 0.76 -6.44
C ARG A 176 9.51 1.35 -5.04
N LYS A 177 8.37 1.37 -4.33
CA LYS A 177 8.24 2.05 -3.03
C LYS A 177 8.38 1.12 -1.84
N LYS A 178 8.08 -0.17 -2.02
CA LYS A 178 7.93 -1.13 -0.93
C LYS A 178 9.00 -2.21 -0.95
N THR A 179 9.54 -2.49 0.23
CA THR A 179 10.44 -3.62 0.49
C THR A 179 9.62 -4.87 0.76
N VAL A 180 9.79 -5.92 -0.05
CA VAL A 180 9.08 -7.18 0.15
C VAL A 180 9.84 -8.05 1.15
N ARG A 181 9.20 -8.40 2.25
CA ARG A 181 9.81 -9.16 3.34
C ARG A 181 9.32 -10.60 3.37
N PHE A 182 10.26 -11.53 3.30
CA PHE A 182 10.03 -12.98 3.36
C PHE A 182 10.63 -13.55 4.65
N ARG A 183 9.90 -14.48 5.26
CA ARG A 183 10.28 -15.12 6.52
C ARG A 183 11.38 -16.17 6.36
N CYS A 184 11.52 -16.74 5.17
CA CYS A 184 12.57 -17.70 4.84
C CYS A 184 12.75 -17.81 3.32
N CYS A 185 13.79 -18.50 2.87
CA CYS A 185 14.03 -18.76 1.45
C CYS A 185 12.94 -19.64 0.82
N CYS A 186 12.30 -20.53 1.58
CA CYS A 186 11.18 -21.33 1.06
C CYS A 186 9.97 -20.45 0.70
N GLU A 187 9.69 -19.43 1.51
CA GLU A 187 8.60 -18.49 1.23
C GLU A 187 8.95 -17.58 0.05
N LEU A 188 10.19 -17.10 -0.01
CA LEU A 188 10.69 -16.33 -1.15
C LEU A 188 10.52 -17.11 -2.46
N LEU A 189 11.05 -18.33 -2.54
CA LEU A 189 10.94 -19.17 -3.75
C LEU A 189 9.49 -19.39 -4.17
N HIS A 190 8.60 -19.75 -3.24
CA HIS A 190 7.18 -19.92 -3.55
C HIS A 190 6.57 -18.69 -4.23
N HIS A 191 6.87 -17.49 -3.73
CA HIS A 191 6.36 -16.26 -4.32
C HIS A 191 7.01 -15.90 -5.64
N LEU A 192 8.31 -16.19 -5.83
CA LEU A 192 8.97 -15.98 -7.11
C LEU A 192 8.41 -16.90 -8.20
N ASP A 193 8.07 -18.15 -7.86
CA ASP A 193 7.51 -19.11 -8.83
C ASP A 193 6.06 -18.80 -9.23
N HIS A 194 5.25 -18.28 -8.29
CA HIS A 194 3.81 -18.13 -8.50
C HIS A 194 3.36 -16.69 -8.76
N ASN A 195 4.26 -15.71 -8.69
CA ASN A 195 3.94 -14.30 -8.88
C ASN A 195 4.86 -13.63 -9.91
N PRO A 196 4.52 -13.71 -11.23
CA PRO A 196 5.34 -13.09 -12.27
C PRO A 196 5.44 -11.57 -12.13
N LEU A 197 4.40 -10.93 -11.57
CA LEU A 197 4.40 -9.48 -11.34
C LEU A 197 5.42 -9.05 -10.28
N LEU A 198 5.68 -9.91 -9.29
CA LEU A 198 6.76 -9.71 -8.32
C LEU A 198 8.11 -9.77 -9.04
N VAL A 199 8.40 -10.86 -9.77
CA VAL A 199 9.67 -11.06 -10.48
C VAL A 199 9.98 -9.89 -11.42
N GLN A 200 8.98 -9.42 -12.16
CA GLN A 200 9.16 -8.35 -13.14
C GLN A 200 9.33 -6.94 -12.56
N ASN A 201 8.98 -6.69 -11.29
CA ASN A 201 8.88 -5.33 -10.76
C ASN A 201 9.56 -5.10 -9.41
N VAL A 202 9.88 -6.17 -8.68
CA VAL A 202 10.48 -6.06 -7.34
C VAL A 202 11.82 -5.34 -7.41
N ARG A 203 12.00 -4.36 -6.52
CA ARG A 203 13.25 -3.59 -6.40
C ARG A 203 13.98 -3.81 -5.09
N ASP A 204 13.26 -4.13 -4.02
CA ASP A 204 13.85 -4.28 -2.69
C ASP A 204 13.27 -5.52 -2.01
N ILE A 205 14.15 -6.46 -1.66
CA ILE A 205 13.82 -7.70 -0.97
C ILE A 205 14.57 -7.79 0.35
N LYS A 206 13.84 -8.20 1.38
CA LYS A 206 14.41 -8.65 2.65
C LYS A 206 14.03 -10.10 2.89
N VAL A 207 15.00 -10.98 3.08
CA VAL A 207 14.75 -12.41 3.34
C VAL A 207 15.63 -12.90 4.48
N HIS A 208 15.07 -13.74 5.35
CA HIS A 208 15.86 -14.51 6.30
C HIS A 208 16.44 -15.74 5.61
N TRP A 209 17.77 -15.80 5.53
CA TRP A 209 18.48 -16.92 4.93
C TRP A 209 18.38 -18.14 5.83
N CYS A 210 17.42 -19.01 5.52
CA CYS A 210 17.22 -20.30 6.15
C CYS A 210 16.31 -21.19 5.29
N GLY A 211 16.33 -22.47 5.61
CA GLY A 211 15.51 -23.49 4.98
C GLY A 211 16.21 -24.24 3.85
N PRO A 212 15.66 -25.39 3.46
CA PRO A 212 16.27 -26.28 2.48
C PRO A 212 16.25 -25.73 1.05
N MET A 213 15.40 -24.74 0.76
CA MET A 213 15.24 -24.15 -0.58
C MET A 213 16.15 -22.93 -0.81
N SER A 214 17.20 -22.73 -0.01
CA SER A 214 18.03 -21.52 -0.06
C SER A 214 18.74 -21.34 -1.42
N ALA A 215 19.35 -22.41 -1.93
CA ALA A 215 20.03 -22.38 -3.24
C ALA A 215 19.07 -22.04 -4.39
N ASP A 216 17.97 -22.78 -4.51
CA ASP A 216 16.98 -22.57 -5.57
C ASP A 216 16.33 -21.18 -5.48
N SER A 217 16.07 -20.72 -4.26
CA SER A 217 15.54 -19.38 -4.03
C SER A 217 16.48 -18.28 -4.54
N PHE A 218 17.80 -18.43 -4.36
CA PHE A 218 18.75 -17.43 -4.83
C PHE A 218 19.02 -17.53 -6.34
N LYS A 219 18.98 -18.73 -6.93
CA LYS A 219 18.95 -18.88 -8.40
C LYS A 219 17.76 -18.14 -9.01
N LYS A 220 16.57 -18.34 -8.44
CA LYS A 220 15.36 -17.67 -8.90
C LYS A 220 15.41 -16.16 -8.66
N LEU A 221 16.04 -15.72 -7.58
CA LEU A 221 16.24 -14.30 -7.28
C LEU A 221 17.10 -13.60 -8.34
N ALA A 222 18.05 -14.29 -8.97
CA ALA A 222 18.86 -13.75 -10.06
C ALA A 222 18.02 -13.40 -11.31
N GLU A 223 16.84 -13.99 -11.49
CA GLU A 223 15.90 -13.66 -12.58
C GLU A 223 15.16 -12.32 -12.34
N CYS A 224 15.28 -11.70 -11.16
CA CYS A 224 14.63 -10.45 -10.83
C CYS A 224 15.44 -9.25 -11.39
N ASP A 225 15.25 -8.94 -12.67
CA ASP A 225 16.07 -7.94 -13.37
C ASP A 225 16.05 -6.52 -12.77
N LYS A 226 14.95 -6.14 -12.12
CA LYS A 226 14.79 -4.81 -11.52
C LYS A 226 15.17 -4.75 -10.04
N LEU A 227 15.72 -5.83 -9.48
CA LEU A 227 16.17 -5.86 -8.10
C LEU A 227 17.35 -4.90 -7.92
N GLU A 228 17.20 -3.93 -7.03
CA GLU A 228 18.21 -2.91 -6.73
C GLU A 228 18.76 -3.05 -5.30
N ALA A 229 17.97 -3.60 -4.38
CA ALA A 229 18.32 -3.73 -2.98
C ALA A 229 18.04 -5.14 -2.44
N LEU A 230 19.02 -5.72 -1.74
CA LEU A 230 18.88 -7.01 -1.07
C LEU A 230 19.35 -6.94 0.38
N THR A 231 18.44 -7.24 1.31
CA THR A 231 18.76 -7.40 2.73
C THR A 231 18.70 -8.88 3.11
N ILE A 232 19.85 -9.46 3.43
CA ILE A 232 19.97 -10.81 3.96
C ILE A 232 19.95 -10.76 5.48
N SER A 233 18.94 -11.36 6.08
CA SER A 233 18.89 -11.58 7.52
C SER A 233 19.50 -12.94 7.83
N ILE A 234 20.44 -13.01 8.78
CA ILE A 234 21.08 -14.26 9.23
C ILE A 234 20.72 -14.60 10.67
N SER A 235 20.81 -15.87 11.03
CA SER A 235 20.63 -16.36 12.40
C SER A 235 21.33 -17.71 12.60
N LYS A 236 21.23 -18.29 13.80
CA LYS A 236 21.68 -19.68 14.05
C LYS A 236 21.08 -20.68 13.05
N SER A 237 19.86 -20.42 12.57
CA SER A 237 19.14 -21.29 11.63
C SER A 237 19.69 -21.22 10.21
N THR A 238 20.45 -20.17 9.87
CA THR A 238 21.18 -20.08 8.60
C THR A 238 22.16 -21.24 8.47
N LEU A 239 22.80 -21.65 9.58
CA LEU A 239 23.81 -22.71 9.61
C LEU A 239 23.23 -24.14 9.55
N ALA A 240 21.91 -24.29 9.46
CA ALA A 240 21.25 -25.61 9.57
C ALA A 240 21.40 -26.47 8.31
N HIS A 241 21.49 -25.85 7.13
CA HIS A 241 21.58 -26.55 5.85
C HIS A 241 22.92 -26.26 5.19
N LEU A 242 23.72 -27.31 4.98
CA LEU A 242 25.04 -27.20 4.34
C LEU A 242 24.92 -27.32 2.82
N SER A 243 25.89 -26.73 2.12
CA SER A 243 26.08 -26.95 0.68
C SER A 243 26.34 -28.44 0.39
N PRO A 244 26.09 -28.93 -0.85
CA PRO A 244 26.40 -30.31 -1.23
C PRO A 244 27.87 -30.67 -0.97
N ARG A 245 28.79 -29.76 -1.30
CA ARG A 245 30.23 -29.90 -1.04
C ARG A 245 30.52 -30.03 0.44
N SER A 246 29.98 -29.15 1.28
CA SER A 246 30.23 -29.16 2.72
C SER A 246 29.59 -30.36 3.41
N ASN A 247 28.43 -30.84 2.94
CA ASN A 247 27.85 -32.11 3.40
C ASN A 247 28.76 -33.30 3.09
N LEU A 248 29.32 -33.38 1.88
CA LEU A 248 30.27 -34.43 1.51
C LEU A 248 31.51 -34.38 2.40
N MET A 249 32.12 -33.20 2.55
CA MET A 249 33.32 -33.00 3.36
C MET A 249 33.10 -33.34 4.84
N LYS A 250 31.91 -33.06 5.39
CA LYS A 250 31.56 -33.39 6.77
C LYS A 250 31.65 -34.88 7.08
N THR A 251 31.37 -35.74 6.09
CA THR A 251 31.47 -37.21 6.23
C THR A 251 32.92 -37.66 6.46
N PHE A 252 33.89 -36.99 5.82
CA PHE A 252 35.30 -37.36 5.88
C PHE A 252 36.09 -36.56 6.93
N PHE A 253 35.65 -35.35 7.27
CA PHE A 253 36.34 -34.44 8.19
C PHE A 253 35.42 -33.96 9.35
N PRO A 254 34.80 -34.86 10.12
CA PRO A 254 33.74 -34.49 11.08
C PRO A 254 34.21 -33.52 12.17
N LEU A 255 35.48 -33.58 12.57
CA LEU A 255 36.06 -32.67 13.57
C LEU A 255 36.09 -31.22 13.09
N THR A 256 36.38 -31.00 11.81
CA THR A 256 36.42 -29.66 11.18
C THR A 256 35.02 -29.03 11.11
N TYR A 257 33.98 -29.87 11.03
CA TYR A 257 32.57 -29.44 10.92
C TYR A 257 31.83 -29.41 12.26
N ARG A 258 32.54 -29.47 13.40
CA ARG A 258 31.95 -29.26 14.72
C ARG A 258 31.32 -27.87 14.85
N HIS A 259 31.90 -26.89 14.17
CA HIS A 259 31.37 -25.53 14.04
C HIS A 259 31.15 -25.22 12.56
N VAL A 260 29.89 -25.15 12.15
CA VAL A 260 29.53 -24.79 10.77
C VAL A 260 29.80 -23.30 10.56
N ARG A 261 30.55 -22.99 9.51
CA ARG A 261 30.81 -21.61 9.07
C ARG A 261 29.75 -21.18 8.07
N VAL A 262 29.51 -19.87 7.97
CA VAL A 262 28.60 -19.29 6.96
C VAL A 262 29.02 -19.67 5.53
N THR A 263 30.33 -19.82 5.29
CA THR A 263 30.89 -20.22 3.98
C THR A 263 30.51 -21.64 3.54
N ASP A 264 30.03 -22.47 4.45
CA ASP A 264 29.65 -23.85 4.20
C ASP A 264 28.12 -24.03 4.02
N VAL A 265 27.36 -22.93 4.10
CA VAL A 265 25.90 -22.92 4.09
C VAL A 265 25.33 -23.02 2.68
N LEU A 266 24.21 -23.74 2.57
CA LEU A 266 23.44 -23.89 1.34
C LEU A 266 22.96 -22.53 0.82
N GLY A 267 23.20 -22.26 -0.47
CA GLY A 267 22.76 -21.05 -1.15
C GLY A 267 23.81 -19.93 -1.22
N LEU A 268 24.97 -20.06 -0.56
CA LEU A 268 25.99 -19.03 -0.65
C LEU A 268 26.49 -18.85 -2.08
N ASP A 269 26.82 -19.96 -2.75
CA ASP A 269 27.37 -19.93 -4.11
C ASP A 269 26.37 -19.30 -5.09
N GLU A 270 25.09 -19.64 -4.97
CA GLU A 270 24.00 -19.05 -5.76
C GLU A 270 23.78 -17.57 -5.44
N LEU A 271 23.85 -17.18 -4.16
CA LEU A 271 23.74 -15.79 -3.74
C LEU A 271 24.89 -14.94 -4.32
N LEU A 272 26.09 -15.50 -4.35
CA LEU A 272 27.28 -14.89 -4.93
C LEU A 272 27.26 -14.83 -6.47
N GLN A 273 26.23 -15.33 -7.14
CA GLN A 273 26.04 -15.15 -8.59
C GLN A 273 25.16 -13.94 -8.94
N ILE A 274 24.46 -13.36 -7.95
CA ILE A 274 23.61 -12.18 -8.17
C ILE A 274 24.49 -10.94 -8.41
N ARG A 275 24.11 -10.10 -9.38
CA ARG A 275 24.85 -8.90 -9.81
C ARG A 275 23.94 -7.69 -10.01
N GLY A 276 24.54 -6.50 -10.05
CA GLY A 276 23.89 -5.24 -10.39
C GLY A 276 23.04 -4.63 -9.27
N LEU A 277 23.24 -5.05 -8.02
CA LEU A 277 22.55 -4.44 -6.88
C LEU A 277 23.19 -3.10 -6.52
N LYS A 278 22.37 -2.11 -6.18
CA LYS A 278 22.83 -0.81 -5.66
C LYS A 278 23.08 -0.89 -4.15
N GLU A 279 22.23 -1.65 -3.46
CA GLU A 279 22.24 -1.75 -2.01
C GLU A 279 22.23 -3.20 -1.54
N VAL A 280 23.17 -3.52 -0.65
CA VAL A 280 23.31 -4.85 -0.06
C VAL A 280 23.49 -4.67 1.43
N ARG A 281 22.68 -5.38 2.23
CA ARG A 281 22.76 -5.30 3.70
C ARG A 281 22.68 -6.69 4.31
N VAL A 282 23.53 -6.93 5.29
CA VAL A 282 23.46 -8.14 6.13
C VAL A 282 23.11 -7.75 7.56
N VAL A 283 22.03 -8.33 8.07
CA VAL A 283 21.51 -8.04 9.42
C VAL A 283 21.30 -9.33 10.20
N HIS A 284 21.33 -9.25 11.52
CA HIS A 284 20.87 -10.36 12.37
C HIS A 284 19.35 -10.37 12.49
N ALA A 285 18.75 -11.55 12.40
CA ALA A 285 17.30 -11.73 12.62
C ALA A 285 16.90 -11.34 14.06
N GLN A 286 17.83 -11.50 15.01
CA GLN A 286 17.69 -11.04 16.39
C GLN A 286 18.51 -9.76 16.58
N THR A 287 17.84 -8.67 16.95
CA THR A 287 18.44 -7.33 17.10
C THR A 287 19.40 -7.16 18.28
N LYS A 288 19.51 -8.16 19.16
CA LYS A 288 20.44 -8.16 20.30
C LYS A 288 21.34 -9.39 20.22
N SER A 289 22.45 -9.30 19.50
CA SER A 289 23.55 -10.26 19.63
C SER A 289 24.69 -9.58 20.38
N THR A 290 25.05 -10.13 21.53
CA THR A 290 26.24 -9.70 22.30
C THR A 290 27.48 -10.53 21.95
N ASN A 291 27.37 -11.46 20.99
CA ASN A 291 28.46 -12.34 20.60
C ASN A 291 29.28 -11.71 19.47
N LEU A 292 30.53 -11.36 19.79
CA LEU A 292 31.47 -10.72 18.86
C LEU A 292 31.77 -11.57 17.62
N THR A 293 31.88 -12.90 17.75
CA THR A 293 32.13 -13.80 16.62
C THR A 293 30.97 -13.78 15.62
N VAL A 294 29.74 -13.80 16.13
CA VAL A 294 28.53 -13.73 15.31
C VAL A 294 28.41 -12.36 14.61
N GLU A 295 28.89 -11.29 15.24
CA GLU A 295 28.96 -9.96 14.62
C GLU A 295 30.07 -9.86 13.57
N MET A 296 31.23 -10.48 13.82
CA MET A 296 32.30 -10.60 12.81
C MET A 296 31.82 -11.36 11.57
N ASP A 297 31.13 -12.50 11.73
CA ASP A 297 30.56 -13.25 10.61
C ASP A 297 29.58 -12.39 9.79
N ARG A 298 28.75 -11.58 10.47
CA ARG A 298 27.83 -10.64 9.79
C ARG A 298 28.59 -9.55 9.04
N ALA A 299 29.61 -8.96 9.66
CA ALA A 299 30.43 -7.91 9.04
C ALA A 299 31.17 -8.43 7.80
N ASN A 300 31.85 -9.57 7.93
CA ASN A 300 32.59 -10.21 6.84
C ASN A 300 31.65 -10.64 5.70
N LEU A 301 30.48 -11.20 6.03
CA LEU A 301 29.47 -11.52 5.01
C LEU A 301 28.94 -10.25 4.34
N SER A 302 28.75 -9.17 5.11
CA SER A 302 28.31 -7.89 4.55
C SER A 302 29.32 -7.31 3.56
N GLU A 303 30.61 -7.43 3.86
CA GLU A 303 31.70 -6.98 2.98
C GLU A 303 31.77 -7.84 1.72
N LEU A 304 31.80 -9.17 1.87
CA LEU A 304 31.79 -10.11 0.75
C LEU A 304 30.60 -9.88 -0.19
N LEU A 305 29.39 -9.78 0.36
CA LEU A 305 28.20 -9.60 -0.46
C LEU A 305 28.15 -8.20 -1.08
N ALA A 306 28.62 -7.15 -0.39
CA ALA A 306 28.68 -5.82 -0.97
C ALA A 306 29.70 -5.73 -2.11
N ASP A 307 30.85 -6.40 -1.98
CA ASP A 307 31.86 -6.48 -3.03
C ASP A 307 31.34 -7.23 -4.26
N GLN A 308 30.70 -8.39 -4.06
CA GLN A 308 30.32 -9.26 -5.18
C GLN A 308 28.99 -8.88 -5.84
N LEU A 309 27.94 -8.57 -5.07
CA LEU A 309 26.60 -8.37 -5.62
C LEU A 309 26.41 -7.00 -6.26
N LYS A 310 27.29 -6.04 -5.95
CA LYS A 310 27.26 -4.69 -6.55
C LYS A 310 28.02 -4.59 -7.87
N LYS A 311 28.77 -5.62 -8.27
CA LYS A 311 29.42 -5.67 -9.58
C LYS A 311 28.38 -5.63 -10.69
N ASP A 312 28.78 -5.12 -11.86
CA ASP A 312 27.88 -4.96 -12.99
C ASP A 312 27.34 -6.29 -13.53
N LYS A 313 26.15 -6.24 -14.13
CA LYS A 313 25.54 -7.39 -14.79
C LYS A 313 26.36 -7.73 -16.04
N GLY A 314 27.04 -8.88 -16.02
CA GLY A 314 27.94 -9.31 -17.09
C GLY A 314 29.42 -9.38 -16.71
N TYR A 315 29.77 -8.98 -15.48
CA TYR A 315 31.10 -9.22 -14.93
C TYR A 315 31.36 -10.73 -14.80
N ASP A 316 32.36 -11.24 -15.53
CA ASP A 316 32.90 -12.57 -15.32
C ASP A 316 34.05 -12.47 -14.30
N PRO A 317 34.03 -13.21 -13.18
CA PRO A 317 35.16 -13.26 -12.26
C PRO A 317 36.50 -13.63 -12.91
N LEU A 318 36.47 -14.31 -14.08
CA LEU A 318 37.64 -14.63 -14.86
C LEU A 318 38.23 -13.43 -15.63
N ASP A 319 37.51 -12.32 -15.75
CA ASP A 319 38.02 -11.11 -16.43
C ASP A 319 39.12 -10.41 -15.61
N ASP A 320 39.22 -10.71 -14.30
CA ASP A 320 40.22 -10.14 -13.38
C ASP A 320 41.48 -11.04 -13.20
N PHE A 321 41.56 -12.20 -13.88
CA PHE A 321 42.67 -13.17 -13.80
C PHE A 321 43.33 -13.43 -15.15
#